data_AF-A0A318HE69-F1
#
_entry.id   AF-A0A318HE69-F1
#
_cell.length_a   1.000
_cell.length_b   1.000
_cell.length_c   1.000
_cell.angle_alpha   90.00
_cell.angle_beta   90.00
_cell.angle_gamma   90.00
#
_symmetry.space_group_name_H-M   'P 1'
#
loop_
_entity.id
_entity.type
_entity.pdbx_description
1 polymer ?
#
loop_
_entity_poly.entity_id
_entity_poly.type
_entity_poly.pdbx_seq_one_letter_code
_entity_poly.pdbx_strand_id
1 'polypeptide(L)'
;MSPGIVLISLPGHTRGHACVAVDAGHRWVVHCGDAFFHHGTVDGTARMPRALAAFETVTAFDRKMMRQNHARLTELYRRREPDMLMVCSHDRTQYVQAQATA
;
A
#
# COMPACT_ATOMS: atom_id res chain seq x y z
N MET A 1 -3.45 -21.53 0.11
CA MET A 1 -3.69 -20.27 -0.61
C MET A 1 -4.31 -20.61 -1.95
N SER A 2 -5.27 -19.82 -2.42
CA SER A 2 -5.81 -20.00 -3.77
C SER A 2 -4.72 -19.67 -4.80
N PRO A 3 -4.65 -20.35 -5.96
CA PRO A 3 -3.87 -19.86 -7.09
C PRO A 3 -4.21 -18.39 -7.37
N GLY A 4 -3.19 -17.56 -7.64
CA GLY A 4 -3.35 -16.13 -7.92
C GLY A 4 -3.51 -15.21 -6.71
N ILE A 5 -3.42 -15.71 -5.47
CA ILE A 5 -3.44 -14.86 -4.25
C ILE A 5 -2.18 -15.09 -3.42
N VAL A 6 -1.46 -14.01 -3.12
CA VAL A 6 -0.22 -14.03 -2.32
C VAL A 6 -0.37 -13.10 -1.12
N LEU A 7 -0.02 -13.60 0.07
CA LEU A 7 0.14 -12.77 1.27
C LEU A 7 1.60 -12.36 1.40
N ILE A 8 1.84 -11.05 1.51
CA ILE A 8 3.18 -10.48 1.65
C ILE A 8 3.29 -9.92 3.06
N SER A 9 4.03 -10.60 3.93
CA SER A 9 4.26 -10.16 5.31
C SER A 9 4.88 -8.76 5.33
N LEU A 10 4.20 -7.82 5.97
CA LEU A 10 4.63 -6.42 6.05
C LEU A 10 4.31 -5.81 7.44
N PRO A 11 4.84 -6.37 8.53
CA PRO A 11 4.59 -5.87 9.88
C PRO A 11 5.08 -4.43 10.05
N GLY A 12 4.31 -3.64 10.78
CA GLY A 12 4.59 -2.22 11.00
C GLY A 12 3.37 -1.52 11.59
N HIS A 13 2.26 -1.51 10.84
CA HIS A 13 0.97 -1.04 11.36
C HIS A 13 0.49 -1.94 12.51
N THR A 14 0.48 -3.25 12.27
CA THR A 14 0.30 -4.27 13.31
C THR A 14 1.38 -5.34 13.22
N ARG A 15 1.46 -6.22 14.22
CA ARG A 15 2.38 -7.38 14.24
C ARG A 15 2.13 -8.36 13.10
N GLY A 16 0.87 -8.52 12.70
CA GLY A 16 0.43 -9.47 11.68
C GLY A 16 0.07 -8.84 10.35
N HIS A 17 0.40 -7.56 10.14
CA HIS A 17 0.04 -6.85 8.93
C HIS A 17 0.67 -7.51 7.70
N ALA A 18 -0.13 -7.67 6.64
CA ALA A 18 0.29 -8.22 5.37
C ALA A 18 -0.42 -7.51 4.21
N CYS A 19 0.30 -7.28 3.12
CA CYS A 19 -0.34 -6.93 1.86
C CYS A 19 -0.94 -8.19 1.23
N VAL A 20 -1.97 -7.99 0.40
CA VAL A 20 -2.55 -9.03 -0.43
C VAL A 20 -2.28 -8.68 -1.89
N ALA A 21 -1.56 -9.55 -2.59
CA ALA A 21 -1.43 -9.45 -4.04
C ALA A 21 -2.40 -10.43 -4.70
N VAL A 22 -3.18 -9.94 -5.65
CA VAL A 22 -4.18 -10.71 -6.40
C VAL A 22 -3.88 -10.61 -7.89
N ASP A 23 -3.76 -11.75 -8.55
CA ASP A 23 -3.76 -11.84 -10.00
C ASP A 23 -5.20 -11.66 -10.50
N ALA A 24 -5.48 -10.52 -11.12
CA ALA A 24 -6.79 -10.20 -11.71
C ALA A 24 -6.89 -10.66 -13.18
N GLY A 25 -5.96 -11.48 -13.66
CA GLY A 25 -5.89 -12.02 -15.02
C GLY A 25 -5.26 -11.07 -16.04
N HIS A 26 -5.54 -9.77 -15.95
CA HIS A 26 -4.97 -8.75 -16.84
C HIS A 26 -3.88 -7.90 -16.16
N ARG A 27 -3.73 -8.02 -14.83
CA ARG A 27 -2.71 -7.34 -14.01
C ARG A 27 -2.69 -7.91 -12.60
N TRP A 28 -1.60 -7.65 -11.89
CA TRP A 28 -1.50 -7.83 -10.44
C TRP A 28 -2.06 -6.61 -9.70
N VAL A 29 -2.87 -6.85 -8.69
CA VAL A 29 -3.32 -5.84 -7.73
C VAL A 29 -2.66 -6.10 -6.39
N VAL A 30 -1.80 -5.19 -5.95
CA VAL A 30 -1.15 -5.22 -4.64
C VAL A 30 -1.94 -4.30 -3.69
N HIS A 31 -2.82 -4.89 -2.89
CA HIS A 31 -3.55 -4.20 -1.84
C HIS A 31 -2.67 -4.13 -0.58
N CYS A 32 -2.16 -2.93 -0.30
CA CYS A 32 -1.23 -2.67 0.79
C CYS A 32 -1.89 -2.57 2.18
N GLY A 33 -3.21 -2.67 2.25
CA GLY A 33 -3.91 -2.56 3.53
C GLY A 33 -3.64 -1.21 4.18
N ASP A 34 -3.24 -1.27 5.44
CA ASP A 34 -2.96 -0.09 6.27
C ASP A 34 -1.44 0.17 6.36
N ALA A 35 -0.67 -0.33 5.39
CA ALA A 35 0.77 -0.05 5.31
C ALA A 35 1.08 1.42 5.02
N PHE A 36 0.14 2.14 4.39
CA PHE A 36 0.16 3.59 4.23
C PHE A 36 -1.28 4.10 4.00
N PHE A 37 -1.54 5.37 4.30
CA PHE A 37 -2.90 5.93 4.27
C PHE A 37 -3.17 6.92 3.12
N HIS A 38 -2.13 7.31 2.38
CA HIS A 38 -2.24 8.32 1.33
C HIS A 38 -1.27 8.00 0.17
N HIS A 39 -1.73 8.11 -1.07
CA HIS A 39 -0.95 7.84 -2.28
C HIS A 39 0.39 8.58 -2.32
N GLY A 40 0.38 9.82 -1.82
CA GLY A 40 1.57 10.66 -1.65
C GLY A 40 2.72 10.02 -0.86
N THR A 41 2.46 9.02 -0.02
CA THR A 41 3.51 8.26 0.68
C THR A 41 4.39 7.47 -0.29
N VAL A 42 3.81 6.91 -1.36
CA VAL A 42 4.54 6.06 -2.31
C VAL A 42 4.88 6.78 -3.61
N ASP A 43 3.99 7.65 -4.12
CA ASP A 43 4.18 8.31 -5.40
C ASP A 43 4.88 9.68 -5.33
N GLY A 44 4.87 10.31 -4.15
CA GLY A 44 5.46 11.63 -3.90
C GLY A 44 4.77 12.80 -4.63
N THR A 45 3.63 12.57 -5.28
CA THR A 45 2.89 13.58 -6.06
C THR A 45 2.10 14.55 -5.18
N ALA A 46 1.75 14.11 -3.98
CA ALA A 46 1.01 14.89 -3.01
C ALA A 46 1.60 14.72 -1.60
N ARG A 47 1.44 15.73 -0.75
CA ARG A 47 1.84 15.63 0.65
C ARG A 47 0.70 15.00 1.46
N MET A 48 1.03 13.97 2.25
CA MET A 48 0.07 13.41 3.21
C MET A 48 -0.41 14.51 4.19
N PRO A 49 -1.72 14.65 4.42
CA PRO A 49 -2.25 15.58 5.42
C PRO A 49 -1.62 15.35 6.79
N ARG A 50 -1.23 16.43 7.49
CA ARG A 50 -0.48 16.33 8.75
C ARG A 50 -1.22 15.54 9.83
N ALA A 51 -2.54 15.72 9.93
CA ALA A 51 -3.36 14.97 10.88
C ALA A 51 -3.33 13.46 10.59
N LEU A 52 -3.36 13.07 9.31
CA LEU A 52 -3.29 11.68 8.88
C LEU A 52 -1.91 11.07 9.16
N ALA A 53 -0.84 11.83 8.90
CA ALA A 53 0.53 11.42 9.23
C ALA A 53 0.72 11.16 10.74
N ALA A 54 0.12 12.02 11.58
CA ALA A 54 0.14 11.84 13.02
C ALA A 54 -0.66 10.60 13.45
N PHE A 55 -1.85 10.41 12.88
CA PHE A 55 -2.69 9.23 13.14
C PHE A 55 -1.98 7.92 12.81
N GLU A 56 -1.40 7.81 11.63
CA GLU A 56 -0.64 6.63 11.18
C GLU A 56 0.54 6.34 12.15
N THR A 57 1.26 7.39 12.55
CA THR A 57 2.38 7.25 13.50
C THR A 57 1.93 6.81 14.90
N VAL A 58 0.79 7.30 15.38
CA VAL A 58 0.25 6.96 16.71
C VAL A 58 -0.28 5.53 16.74
N THR A 59 -0.90 5.07 15.66
CA THR A 59 -1.54 3.74 15.58
C THR A 59 -0.58 2.61 15.19
N ALA A 60 0.59 2.93 14.65
CA ALA A 60 1.58 1.93 14.27
C ALA A 60 2.16 1.15 15.47
N PHE A 61 2.13 -0.18 15.38
CA PHE A 61 2.79 -1.09 16.29
C PHE A 61 4.32 -0.89 16.33
N ASP A 62 4.95 -0.78 15.16
CA ASP A 62 6.39 -0.49 15.04
C ASP A 62 6.61 0.61 13.98
N ARG A 63 6.87 1.82 14.49
CA ARG A 63 7.11 3.01 13.67
C ARG A 63 8.36 2.91 12.81
N LYS A 64 9.40 2.20 13.27
CA LYS A 64 10.64 2.04 12.50
C LYS A 64 10.39 1.12 11.33
N MET A 65 9.72 -0.02 11.56
CA MET A 65 9.34 -0.95 10.50
C MET A 65 8.37 -0.32 9.51
N MET A 66 7.36 0.41 9.98
CA MET A 66 6.44 1.16 9.12
C MET A 66 7.19 2.09 8.15
N ARG A 67 8.13 2.90 8.64
CA ARG A 67 8.94 3.78 7.77
C ARG A 67 9.80 2.99 6.77
N GLN A 68 10.38 1.86 7.19
CA GLN A 68 11.12 0.99 6.27
C GLN A 68 10.21 0.38 5.20
N ASN A 69 8.98 0.03 5.56
CA ASN A 69 7.98 -0.48 4.63
C ASN A 69 7.54 0.59 3.65
N HIS A 70 7.34 1.84 4.08
CA HIS A 70 7.12 2.96 3.16
C HIS A 70 8.25 3.04 2.14
N ALA A 71 9.51 3.02 2.57
CA ALA A 71 10.65 3.07 1.65
C ALA A 71 10.65 1.91 0.63
N ARG A 72 10.37 0.68 1.07
CA ARG A 72 10.28 -0.51 0.20
C ARG A 72 9.11 -0.41 -0.78
N LEU A 73 7.95 0.04 -0.33
CA LEU A 73 6.77 0.22 -1.17
C LEU A 73 6.97 1.35 -2.18
N THR A 74 7.60 2.46 -1.77
CA THR A 74 8.02 3.54 -2.67
C THR A 74 8.99 3.03 -3.73
N GLU A 75 9.99 2.22 -3.35
CA GLU A 75 10.92 1.61 -4.30
C GLU A 75 10.17 0.74 -5.31
N LEU A 76 9.31 -0.17 -4.84
CA LEU A 76 8.49 -1.03 -5.69
C LEU A 76 7.59 -0.22 -6.63
N TYR A 77 6.89 0.79 -6.10
CA TYR A 77 6.02 1.67 -6.87
C TYR A 77 6.78 2.41 -7.98
N ARG A 78 8.03 2.83 -7.71
CA ARG A 78 8.89 3.52 -8.68
C ARG A 78 9.40 2.64 -9.81
N ARG A 79 9.33 1.31 -9.69
CA ARG A 79 9.69 0.40 -10.79
C ARG A 79 8.73 0.52 -11.98
N ARG A 80 7.52 1.05 -11.75
CA ARG A 80 6.50 1.27 -12.79
C ARG A 80 6.24 0.01 -13.61
N GLU A 81 6.15 -1.14 -12.93
CA GLU A 81 5.80 -2.40 -13.56
C GLU A 81 4.44 -2.24 -14.27
N PRO A 82 4.37 -2.48 -15.60
CA PRO A 82 3.19 -2.14 -16.40
C PRO A 82 1.94 -2.92 -15.97
N ASP A 83 2.14 -4.14 -15.48
CA ASP A 83 1.07 -5.06 -15.10
C ASP A 83 0.83 -5.09 -13.60
N MET A 84 1.14 -3.99 -12.88
CA MET A 84 0.95 -3.90 -11.43
C MET A 84 0.20 -2.62 -11.03
N LEU A 85 -0.88 -2.79 -10.27
CA LEU A 85 -1.60 -1.74 -9.58
C LEU A 85 -1.35 -1.84 -8.06
N MET A 86 -0.93 -0.76 -7.43
CA MET A 86 -0.76 -0.66 -5.97
C MET A 86 -1.83 0.26 -5.37
N VAL A 87 -2.52 -0.20 -4.32
CA VAL A 87 -3.58 0.56 -3.63
C VAL A 87 -3.52 0.35 -2.11
N CYS A 88 -3.99 1.30 -1.31
CA CYS A 88 -4.22 1.12 0.14
C CYS A 88 -5.70 1.21 0.52
N SER A 89 -6.02 0.87 1.79
CA SER A 89 -7.41 0.85 2.30
C SER A 89 -8.07 2.23 2.38
N HIS A 90 -7.28 3.30 2.47
CA HIS A 90 -7.75 4.61 2.96
C HIS A 90 -7.58 5.77 1.98
N ASP A 91 -7.17 5.49 0.74
CA ASP A 91 -7.01 6.52 -0.29
C ASP A 91 -8.14 6.48 -1.32
N ARG A 92 -8.99 7.52 -1.30
CA ARG A 92 -10.14 7.63 -2.23
C ARG A 92 -9.71 7.76 -3.69
N THR A 93 -8.59 8.43 -3.97
CA THR A 93 -8.08 8.61 -5.33
C THR A 93 -7.67 7.27 -5.93
N GLN A 94 -6.90 6.48 -5.16
CA GLN A 94 -6.50 5.13 -5.57
C GLN A 94 -7.70 4.20 -5.75
N TYR A 95 -8.70 4.27 -4.87
CA TYR A 95 -9.93 3.49 -5.01
C TYR A 95 -10.66 3.81 -6.33
N VAL A 96 -10.88 5.09 -6.64
CA VAL A 96 -11.57 5.50 -7.87
C VAL A 96 -10.77 5.07 -9.11
N GLN A 97 -9.44 5.23 -9.09
CA GLN A 97 -8.58 4.80 -10.18
C GLN A 97 -8.62 3.27 -10.38
N ALA A 98 -8.59 2.50 -9.29
CA ALA A 98 -8.66 1.04 -9.34
C ALA A 98 -9.99 0.58 -9.93
N GLN A 99 -11.11 1.16 -9.49
CA GLN A 99 -12.45 0.86 -9.99
C GLN A 99 -12.59 1.19 -11.49
N ALA A 100 -12.02 2.31 -11.94
CA ALA A 100 -12.08 2.73 -13.35
C ALA A 100 -11.27 1.83 -14.29
N THR A 101 -10.39 0.99 -13.75
CA THR A 101 -9.48 0.12 -14.50
C THR A 101 -9.66 -1.36 -14.16
N ALA A 102 -10.71 -1.69 -13.41
CA ALA A 102 -11.02 -3.04 -12.94
C ALA A 102 -11.55 -3.94 -14.05
#